data_AF-A0A6V8R4Z0-F1
#
_entry.id   AF-A0A6V8R4Z0-F1
#
_cell.length_a   1.000
_cell.length_b   1.000
_cell.length_c   1.000
_cell.angle_alpha   90.00
_cell.angle_beta   90.00
_cell.angle_gamma   90.00
#
_symmetry.space_group_name_H-M   'P 1'
#
loop_
_entity.id
_entity.type
_entity.pdbx_description
1 polymer ?
#
loop_
_entity_poly.entity_id
_entity_poly.type
_entity_poly.pdbx_seq_one_letter_code
_entity_poly.pdbx_strand_id
1 'polypeptide(L)'
;MDQEHAKEAVDGDVDMKESPNESSVDMEDNSAQDEPHDLFQLIHDLSKYLCSIEEGGEELAAGFQRIPNRRLLPDYFDIIAEPIAFSTIRSKIQKKQYSAFPEFVRDVAQICHNAQVYNRPSAPIFGAAERLREVFKIELQKLVESGDITEDDARLPDLGELPPVESSPSLESEAEDEDDERPKRTERRMGNQDDDDDDDDDEEEDEDTDEDSDDEDYGGGRRRRSRRGDRSTDKDSSFQQKNRRPPMVLTPTEARIFSILKELRKVKDKDGNSLVAPFERLPDKMVVPDYYQIITNPIALDSIKTKAKRKKYQTVDQALSDLELMFENAKLYNEDDSEVFEAAVSLQQQARVLAEQEKLKPDDDFRDEDGRLPLASIDYGREVWKVGDWVHIRNPNDLAKPIVAQIFRTWQDREGQKWINACWYYRPEQTVHRYEKHFYEREVVKTGQYRDHPIADVIDRCYVMFVTRFNKGRPRGLSPDKDVYVCESRYNEEKFYFNKIKTWASCVPDEVRDKDYEMDLFDIPHQMKKIPSPIKHLLRDDAKETDELPRPTWGSPNAPPIIGAVHRRQPGPNVSFSIPI
;
A
#
# COMPACT_ATOMS: atom_id res chain seq x y z
N MET A 1 -28.34 67.54 -7.36
CA MET A 1 -27.42 68.45 -8.06
C MET A 1 -26.44 67.67 -8.91
N ASP A 2 -26.71 67.37 -10.17
CA ASP A 2 -27.98 67.20 -10.91
C ASP A 2 -27.62 66.61 -12.28
N GLN A 3 -28.52 65.79 -12.83
CA GLN A 3 -29.07 65.84 -14.19
C GLN A 3 -28.22 66.48 -15.31
N GLU A 4 -28.23 66.04 -16.56
CA GLU A 4 -28.80 64.93 -17.35
C GLU A 4 -28.59 65.36 -18.82
N HIS A 5 -28.86 64.48 -19.79
CA HIS A 5 -29.24 64.84 -21.17
C HIS A 5 -28.19 65.53 -22.10
N ALA A 6 -28.31 65.49 -23.43
CA ALA A 6 -28.93 64.53 -24.35
C ALA A 6 -28.62 64.92 -25.82
N LYS A 7 -28.75 63.95 -26.76
CA LYS A 7 -29.22 64.11 -28.17
C LYS A 7 -28.33 64.86 -29.19
N GLU A 8 -27.95 64.19 -30.29
CA GLU A 8 -28.55 64.27 -31.68
C GLU A 8 -27.86 65.35 -32.54
N ALA A 9 -27.66 65.23 -33.87
CA ALA A 9 -27.69 64.12 -34.84
C ALA A 9 -27.11 64.64 -36.20
N VAL A 10 -27.28 63.87 -37.30
CA VAL A 10 -27.18 64.26 -38.74
C VAL A 10 -25.76 64.29 -39.36
N ASP A 11 -25.48 63.80 -40.58
CA ASP A 11 -26.10 62.78 -41.48
C ASP A 11 -25.14 62.50 -42.67
N GLY A 12 -25.31 61.42 -43.43
CA GLY A 12 -24.56 61.14 -44.67
C GLY A 12 -24.71 59.73 -45.27
N ASP A 13 -25.79 59.50 -46.04
CA ASP A 13 -26.03 58.36 -46.97
C ASP A 13 -24.87 58.13 -47.99
N VAL A 14 -24.75 57.04 -48.77
CA VAL A 14 -25.71 56.13 -49.48
C VAL A 14 -25.04 54.72 -49.64
N ASP A 15 -25.63 53.61 -50.13
CA ASP A 15 -26.84 53.27 -50.90
C ASP A 15 -27.34 51.82 -50.55
N MET A 16 -28.45 51.36 -51.14
CA MET A 16 -29.12 50.06 -50.91
C MET A 16 -28.97 49.04 -52.05
N LYS A 17 -29.22 47.74 -51.78
CA LYS A 17 -30.42 47.01 -52.31
C LYS A 17 -30.57 45.54 -51.88
N GLU A 18 -31.82 45.06 -51.96
CA GLU A 18 -32.35 43.83 -51.36
C GLU A 18 -32.47 42.61 -52.31
N SER A 19 -32.83 41.48 -51.68
CA SER A 19 -33.12 40.10 -52.11
C SER A 19 -34.10 39.90 -53.28
N PRO A 20 -34.30 38.63 -53.75
CA PRO A 20 -35.46 37.86 -53.25
C PRO A 20 -35.22 36.34 -53.06
N ASN A 21 -36.29 35.65 -52.64
CA ASN A 21 -36.36 34.28 -52.11
C ASN A 21 -37.08 33.27 -53.06
N GLU A 22 -37.14 32.00 -52.64
CA GLU A 22 -38.09 30.92 -53.00
C GLU A 22 -37.87 30.01 -54.23
N SER A 23 -37.70 28.71 -53.94
CA SER A 23 -38.48 27.53 -54.42
C SER A 23 -37.75 26.23 -54.03
N SER A 24 -38.38 25.08 -53.75
CA SER A 24 -39.78 24.74 -53.42
C SER A 24 -39.78 23.39 -52.67
N VAL A 25 -40.89 23.05 -52.01
CA VAL A 25 -41.05 21.87 -51.12
C VAL A 25 -41.12 20.55 -51.90
N ASP A 26 -40.58 19.47 -51.32
CA ASP A 26 -41.09 18.10 -51.48
C ASP A 26 -40.95 17.32 -50.15
N MET A 27 -41.82 16.32 -49.93
CA MET A 27 -42.02 15.67 -48.62
C MET A 27 -41.41 14.26 -48.50
N GLU A 28 -41.30 13.80 -47.24
CA GLU A 28 -41.16 12.40 -46.80
C GLU A 28 -39.86 11.65 -47.19
N ASP A 29 -38.93 11.56 -46.23
CA ASP A 29 -38.52 10.24 -45.74
C ASP A 29 -38.39 10.27 -44.21
N ASN A 30 -38.81 9.20 -43.56
CA ASN A 30 -38.87 9.04 -42.11
C ASN A 30 -37.87 7.96 -41.69
N SER A 31 -36.58 8.27 -41.78
CA SER A 31 -35.52 7.47 -41.19
C SER A 31 -35.18 8.03 -39.81
N ALA A 32 -35.49 7.27 -38.77
CA ALA A 32 -34.86 7.46 -37.46
C ALA A 32 -33.35 7.27 -37.67
N GLN A 33 -32.58 8.33 -37.41
CA GLN A 33 -31.14 8.21 -37.31
C GLN A 33 -30.85 7.85 -35.85
N ASP A 34 -30.52 6.57 -35.62
CA ASP A 34 -30.04 6.10 -34.34
C ASP A 34 -28.81 6.93 -33.94
N GLU A 35 -28.93 7.65 -32.82
CA GLU A 35 -27.78 8.14 -32.09
C GLU A 35 -26.98 6.91 -31.66
N PRO A 36 -25.68 6.80 -31.99
CA PRO A 36 -24.90 5.64 -31.60
C PRO A 36 -24.85 5.56 -30.07
N HIS A 37 -25.30 4.44 -29.50
CA HIS A 37 -25.22 4.18 -28.07
C HIS A 37 -23.78 4.46 -27.58
N ASP A 38 -23.64 5.27 -26.53
CA ASP A 38 -22.33 5.60 -25.97
C ASP A 38 -21.61 4.29 -25.60
N LEU A 39 -20.46 4.05 -26.25
CA LEU A 39 -19.62 2.87 -26.05
C LEU A 39 -19.38 2.59 -24.56
N PHE A 40 -19.19 3.64 -23.76
CA PHE A 40 -18.97 3.50 -22.31
C PHE A 40 -20.24 3.13 -21.56
N GLN A 41 -21.41 3.61 -21.99
CA GLN A 41 -22.70 3.22 -21.43
C GLN A 41 -22.99 1.74 -21.73
N LEU A 42 -22.76 1.30 -22.96
CA LEU A 42 -22.95 -0.09 -23.38
C LEU A 42 -22.03 -1.06 -22.60
N ILE A 43 -20.73 -0.72 -22.48
CA ILE A 43 -19.77 -1.48 -21.69
C ILE A 43 -20.15 -1.48 -20.20
N HIS A 44 -20.57 -0.32 -19.66
CA HIS A 44 -21.01 -0.20 -18.26
C HIS A 44 -22.21 -1.09 -17.96
N ASP A 45 -23.25 -1.04 -18.80
CA ASP A 45 -24.49 -1.78 -18.56
C ASP A 45 -24.31 -3.28 -18.74
N LEU A 46 -23.50 -3.71 -19.72
CA LEU A 46 -23.12 -5.11 -19.87
C LEU A 46 -22.23 -5.60 -18.70
N SER A 47 -21.25 -4.81 -18.27
CA SER A 47 -20.44 -5.13 -17.08
C SER A 47 -21.29 -5.23 -15.81
N LYS A 48 -22.26 -4.34 -15.64
CA LYS A 48 -23.20 -4.32 -14.51
C LYS A 48 -24.14 -5.53 -14.56
N TYR A 49 -24.68 -5.85 -15.73
CA TYR A 49 -25.50 -7.05 -15.95
C TYR A 49 -24.73 -8.30 -15.55
N LEU A 50 -23.53 -8.51 -16.09
CA LEU A 50 -22.68 -9.66 -15.77
C LEU A 50 -22.39 -9.80 -14.27
N CYS A 51 -22.17 -8.67 -13.57
CA CYS A 51 -21.97 -8.67 -12.12
C CYS A 51 -23.22 -9.03 -11.30
N SER A 52 -24.42 -8.94 -11.89
CA SER A 52 -25.72 -9.11 -11.21
C SER A 52 -26.44 -10.43 -11.50
N ILE A 53 -25.84 -11.33 -12.29
CA ILE A 53 -26.46 -12.62 -12.61
C ILE A 53 -26.38 -13.55 -11.40
N GLU A 54 -27.55 -13.98 -10.92
CA GLU A 54 -27.68 -14.99 -9.87
C GLU A 54 -28.16 -16.32 -10.44
N GLU A 55 -27.44 -17.40 -10.18
CA GLU A 55 -27.88 -18.77 -10.46
C GLU A 55 -27.78 -19.60 -9.18
N GLY A 56 -28.81 -20.38 -8.85
CA GLY A 56 -28.85 -21.19 -7.62
C GLY A 56 -28.99 -20.40 -6.30
N GLY A 57 -29.06 -19.06 -6.35
CA GLY A 57 -29.08 -18.18 -5.18
C GLY A 57 -27.74 -17.51 -4.87
N GLU A 58 -26.72 -17.77 -5.69
CA GLU A 58 -25.39 -17.14 -5.59
C GLU A 58 -25.12 -16.30 -6.85
N GLU A 59 -24.45 -15.15 -6.69
CA GLU A 59 -24.02 -14.30 -7.80
C GLU A 59 -22.88 -15.00 -8.57
N LEU A 60 -23.07 -15.31 -9.86
CA LEU A 60 -22.04 -15.96 -10.70
C LEU A 60 -20.73 -15.17 -10.72
N ALA A 61 -20.83 -13.85 -10.64
CA ALA A 61 -19.68 -12.94 -10.69
C ALA A 61 -18.97 -12.75 -9.35
N ALA A 62 -19.45 -13.32 -8.23
CA ALA A 62 -18.93 -13.06 -6.89
C ALA A 62 -17.42 -13.35 -6.75
N GLY A 63 -16.99 -14.50 -7.26
CA GLY A 63 -15.58 -14.92 -7.26
C GLY A 63 -14.67 -14.16 -8.23
N PHE A 64 -15.23 -13.27 -9.05
CA PHE A 64 -14.52 -12.52 -10.10
C PHE A 64 -14.50 -11.00 -9.84
N GLN A 65 -15.02 -10.54 -8.70
CA GLN A 65 -15.08 -9.11 -8.36
C GLN A 65 -13.70 -8.50 -8.08
N ARG A 66 -12.74 -9.28 -7.59
CA ARG A 66 -11.38 -8.83 -7.23
C ARG A 66 -10.35 -9.87 -7.66
N ILE A 67 -9.16 -9.40 -8.02
CA ILE A 67 -8.01 -10.27 -8.29
C ILE A 67 -7.64 -11.01 -6.98
N PRO A 68 -7.26 -12.31 -7.03
CA PRO A 68 -6.74 -13.03 -5.87
C PRO A 68 -5.61 -12.28 -5.16
N ASN A 69 -5.59 -12.31 -3.83
CA ASN A 69 -4.53 -11.64 -3.09
C ASN A 69 -3.20 -12.39 -3.26
N ARG A 70 -2.20 -11.75 -3.85
CA ARG A 70 -0.84 -12.27 -4.08
C ARG A 70 -0.15 -12.85 -2.84
N ARG A 71 -0.52 -12.40 -1.63
CA ARG A 71 -0.02 -12.96 -0.36
C ARG A 71 -0.71 -14.25 0.07
N LEU A 72 -1.94 -14.50 -0.39
CA LEU A 72 -2.73 -15.68 -0.05
C LEU A 72 -2.63 -16.77 -1.13
N LEU A 73 -2.42 -16.37 -2.39
CA LEU A 73 -2.28 -17.25 -3.56
C LEU A 73 -1.14 -16.70 -4.45
N PRO A 74 0.15 -16.86 -4.06
CA PRO A 74 1.28 -16.39 -4.85
C PRO A 74 1.45 -17.16 -6.16
N ASP A 75 1.21 -18.47 -6.13
CA ASP A 75 1.26 -19.41 -7.26
C ASP A 75 0.25 -19.06 -8.38
N TYR A 76 -0.84 -18.37 -8.05
CA TYR A 76 -1.75 -17.79 -9.05
C TYR A 76 -1.01 -16.86 -10.01
N PHE A 77 -0.08 -16.04 -9.51
CA PHE A 77 0.65 -15.06 -10.32
C PHE A 77 1.84 -15.67 -11.06
N ASP A 78 2.32 -16.85 -10.64
CA ASP A 78 3.32 -17.63 -11.39
C ASP A 78 2.68 -18.34 -12.60
N ILE A 79 1.37 -18.66 -12.52
CA ILE A 79 0.61 -19.40 -13.55
C ILE A 79 -0.15 -18.44 -14.48
N ILE A 80 -0.68 -17.33 -13.96
CA ILE A 80 -1.53 -16.38 -14.70
C ILE A 80 -0.75 -15.10 -15.05
N ALA A 81 -0.42 -14.97 -16.34
CA ALA A 81 0.37 -13.85 -16.87
C ALA A 81 -0.38 -12.50 -16.91
N GLU A 82 -1.71 -12.51 -17.14
CA GLU A 82 -2.54 -11.29 -17.18
C GLU A 82 -3.69 -11.35 -16.13
N PRO A 83 -3.43 -11.12 -14.83
CA PRO A 83 -4.46 -11.08 -13.80
C PRO A 83 -5.47 -9.94 -14.03
N ILE A 84 -6.78 -10.27 -13.99
CA ILE A 84 -7.86 -9.30 -14.23
C ILE A 84 -9.13 -9.69 -13.46
N ALA A 85 -9.94 -8.69 -13.09
CA ALA A 85 -11.22 -8.86 -12.40
C ALA A 85 -12.22 -7.76 -12.79
N PHE A 86 -13.48 -7.90 -12.39
CA PHE A 86 -14.51 -6.86 -12.64
C PHE A 86 -14.20 -5.51 -11.96
N SER A 87 -13.42 -5.48 -10.88
CA SER A 87 -12.87 -4.23 -10.32
C SER A 87 -11.95 -3.51 -11.32
N THR A 88 -11.07 -4.25 -12.01
CA THR A 88 -10.19 -3.71 -13.05
C THR A 88 -11.00 -3.12 -14.20
N ILE A 89 -11.98 -3.86 -14.70
CA ILE A 89 -12.90 -3.39 -15.76
C ILE A 89 -13.62 -2.10 -15.33
N ARG A 90 -14.08 -2.02 -14.08
CA ARG A 90 -14.76 -0.82 -13.53
C ARG A 90 -13.84 0.41 -13.51
N SER A 91 -12.58 0.25 -13.09
CA SER A 91 -11.55 1.30 -13.18
C SER A 91 -11.35 1.76 -14.62
N LYS A 92 -11.19 0.82 -15.57
CA LYS A 92 -11.02 1.11 -17.00
C LYS A 92 -12.20 1.86 -17.61
N ILE A 93 -13.44 1.56 -17.19
CA ILE A 93 -14.65 2.31 -17.59
C ILE A 93 -14.60 3.74 -17.06
N GLN A 94 -14.37 3.92 -15.75
CA GLN A 94 -14.33 5.23 -15.10
C GLN A 94 -13.25 6.15 -15.71
N LYS A 95 -12.07 5.59 -15.97
CA LYS A 95 -10.91 6.29 -16.56
C LYS A 95 -10.99 6.42 -18.09
N LYS A 96 -12.08 5.94 -18.72
CA LYS A 96 -12.31 5.95 -20.17
C LYS A 96 -11.17 5.32 -20.98
N GLN A 97 -10.60 4.23 -20.48
CA GLN A 97 -9.44 3.54 -21.06
C GLN A 97 -9.80 2.54 -22.17
N TYR A 98 -11.08 2.25 -22.40
CA TYR A 98 -11.53 1.44 -23.54
C TYR A 98 -11.62 2.30 -24.81
N SER A 99 -10.81 1.98 -25.81
CA SER A 99 -10.80 2.64 -27.12
C SER A 99 -11.76 1.98 -28.12
N ALA A 100 -12.07 0.70 -27.91
CA ALA A 100 -12.99 -0.08 -28.75
C ALA A 100 -13.66 -1.21 -27.94
N PHE A 101 -14.86 -1.62 -28.34
CA PHE A 101 -15.62 -2.70 -27.68
C PHE A 101 -14.87 -4.07 -27.59
N PRO A 102 -14.08 -4.52 -28.59
CA PRO A 102 -13.32 -5.77 -28.49
C PRO A 102 -12.35 -5.83 -27.30
N GLU A 103 -11.86 -4.70 -26.82
CA GLU A 103 -10.94 -4.64 -25.67
C GLU A 103 -11.65 -5.08 -24.37
N PHE A 104 -12.91 -4.66 -24.19
CA PHE A 104 -13.77 -5.12 -23.10
C PHE A 104 -14.12 -6.61 -23.26
N VAL A 105 -14.41 -7.06 -24.49
CA VAL A 105 -14.67 -8.48 -24.79
C VAL A 105 -13.47 -9.37 -24.45
N ARG A 106 -12.26 -8.92 -24.77
CA ARG A 106 -11.00 -9.56 -24.36
C ARG A 106 -10.85 -9.61 -22.84
N ASP A 107 -11.07 -8.50 -22.15
CA ASP A 107 -10.90 -8.40 -20.70
C ASP A 107 -11.86 -9.35 -19.94
N VAL A 108 -13.14 -9.43 -20.33
CA VAL A 108 -14.11 -10.39 -19.75
C VAL A 108 -13.75 -11.85 -20.12
N ALA A 109 -13.27 -12.10 -21.33
CA ALA A 109 -12.80 -13.41 -21.73
C ALA A 109 -11.59 -13.88 -20.89
N GLN A 110 -10.68 -12.95 -20.57
CA GLN A 110 -9.48 -13.21 -19.78
C GLN A 110 -9.81 -13.55 -18.31
N ILE A 111 -10.81 -12.88 -17.70
CA ILE A 111 -11.35 -13.26 -16.38
C ILE A 111 -11.72 -14.74 -16.35
N CYS A 112 -12.50 -15.19 -17.35
CA CYS A 112 -12.97 -16.57 -17.44
C CYS A 112 -11.82 -17.54 -17.74
N HIS A 113 -10.92 -17.20 -18.66
CA HIS A 113 -9.79 -18.03 -19.04
C HIS A 113 -8.80 -18.23 -17.88
N ASN A 114 -8.44 -17.17 -17.15
CA ASN A 114 -7.55 -17.26 -15.99
C ASN A 114 -8.08 -18.24 -14.94
N ALA A 115 -9.37 -18.17 -14.65
CA ALA A 115 -10.00 -19.09 -13.71
C ALA A 115 -9.99 -20.55 -14.22
N GLN A 116 -10.13 -20.76 -15.52
CA GLN A 116 -10.04 -22.10 -16.15
C GLN A 116 -8.61 -22.64 -16.23
N VAL A 117 -7.58 -21.78 -16.36
CA VAL A 117 -6.16 -22.18 -16.37
C VAL A 117 -5.67 -22.53 -14.97
N TYR A 118 -6.05 -21.75 -13.95
CA TYR A 118 -5.56 -21.96 -12.58
C TYR A 118 -6.34 -23.04 -11.82
N ASN A 119 -7.68 -23.11 -11.98
CA ASN A 119 -8.51 -24.00 -11.16
C ASN A 119 -8.75 -25.36 -11.82
N ARG A 120 -8.96 -26.39 -10.99
CA ARG A 120 -9.37 -27.71 -11.48
C ARG A 120 -10.82 -27.66 -12.01
N PRO A 121 -11.19 -28.46 -13.03
CA PRO A 121 -12.56 -28.54 -13.54
C PRO A 121 -13.63 -28.89 -12.50
N SER A 122 -13.25 -29.51 -11.38
CA SER A 122 -14.13 -29.83 -10.26
C SER A 122 -14.38 -28.67 -9.28
N ALA A 123 -13.70 -27.53 -9.44
CA ALA A 123 -13.84 -26.38 -8.55
C ALA A 123 -15.09 -25.56 -8.93
N PRO A 124 -15.90 -25.08 -7.95
CA PRO A 124 -17.08 -24.26 -8.25
C PRO A 124 -16.77 -23.02 -9.12
N ILE A 125 -15.62 -22.38 -8.89
CA ILE A 125 -15.16 -21.21 -9.65
C ILE A 125 -14.84 -21.53 -11.12
N PHE A 126 -14.43 -22.76 -11.45
CA PHE A 126 -14.22 -23.19 -12.83
C PHE A 126 -15.56 -23.29 -13.57
N GLY A 127 -16.55 -23.94 -12.94
CA GLY A 127 -17.92 -24.01 -13.47
C GLY A 127 -18.57 -22.63 -13.59
N ALA A 128 -18.35 -21.74 -12.61
CA ALA A 128 -18.81 -20.36 -12.68
C ALA A 128 -18.16 -19.58 -13.83
N ALA A 129 -16.86 -19.78 -14.11
CA ALA A 129 -16.17 -19.16 -15.24
C ALA A 129 -16.67 -19.67 -16.59
N GLU A 130 -16.92 -20.97 -16.72
CA GLU A 130 -17.53 -21.57 -17.91
C GLU A 130 -18.93 -20.98 -18.14
N ARG A 131 -19.77 -20.95 -17.09
CA ARG A 131 -21.13 -20.43 -17.15
C ARG A 131 -21.19 -18.93 -17.46
N LEU A 132 -20.33 -18.12 -16.82
CA LEU A 132 -20.21 -16.69 -17.07
C LEU A 132 -19.80 -16.42 -18.53
N ARG A 133 -18.88 -17.23 -19.08
CA ARG A 133 -18.47 -17.17 -20.49
C ARG A 133 -19.59 -17.55 -21.46
N GLU A 134 -20.47 -18.49 -21.10
CA GLU A 134 -21.67 -18.81 -21.88
C GLU A 134 -22.68 -17.65 -21.88
N VAL A 135 -23.03 -17.10 -20.72
CA VAL A 135 -23.98 -16.00 -20.63
C VAL A 135 -23.43 -14.76 -21.35
N PHE A 136 -22.13 -14.50 -21.25
CA PHE A 136 -21.48 -13.41 -21.97
C PHE A 136 -21.60 -13.57 -23.51
N LYS A 137 -21.39 -14.78 -24.06
CA LYS A 137 -21.63 -15.05 -25.49
C LYS A 137 -23.07 -14.78 -25.91
N ILE A 138 -24.04 -15.18 -25.09
CA ILE A 138 -25.47 -14.97 -25.35
C ILE A 138 -25.79 -13.47 -25.38
N GLU A 139 -25.24 -12.69 -24.43
CA GLU A 139 -25.49 -11.25 -24.39
C GLU A 139 -24.81 -10.49 -25.53
N LEU A 140 -23.58 -10.87 -25.89
CA LEU A 140 -22.90 -10.35 -27.08
C LEU A 140 -23.72 -10.60 -28.36
N GLN A 141 -24.28 -11.81 -28.51
CA GLN A 141 -25.11 -12.14 -29.67
C GLN A 141 -26.39 -11.29 -29.74
N LYS A 142 -27.02 -10.98 -28.60
CA LYS A 142 -28.17 -10.06 -28.56
C LYS A 142 -27.79 -8.64 -29.00
N LEU A 143 -26.62 -8.14 -28.59
CA LEU A 143 -26.13 -6.82 -29.00
C LEU A 143 -25.79 -6.75 -30.50
N VAL A 144 -25.40 -7.88 -31.11
CA VAL A 144 -25.29 -7.98 -32.58
C VAL A 144 -26.69 -7.97 -33.23
N GLU A 145 -27.66 -8.67 -32.65
CA GLU A 145 -29.04 -8.73 -33.18
C GLU A 145 -29.82 -7.42 -33.04
N SER A 146 -29.53 -6.60 -32.03
CA SER A 146 -30.04 -5.22 -31.90
C SER A 146 -29.30 -4.20 -32.77
N GLY A 147 -28.09 -4.54 -33.24
CA GLY A 147 -27.23 -3.66 -34.04
C GLY A 147 -26.34 -2.71 -33.23
N ASP A 148 -26.27 -2.90 -31.91
CA ASP A 148 -25.43 -2.07 -31.02
C ASP A 148 -23.93 -2.35 -31.17
N ILE A 149 -23.55 -3.57 -31.61
CA ILE A 149 -22.17 -3.97 -31.92
C ILE A 149 -22.10 -4.79 -33.21
N THR A 150 -20.91 -4.88 -33.84
CA THR A 150 -20.73 -5.73 -35.03
C THR A 150 -20.40 -7.19 -34.68
N GLU A 151 -20.56 -8.11 -35.64
CA GLU A 151 -20.10 -9.50 -35.50
C GLU A 151 -18.59 -9.63 -35.23
N ASP A 152 -17.78 -8.66 -35.70
CA ASP A 152 -16.34 -8.61 -35.40
C ASP A 152 -16.09 -8.16 -33.95
N ASP A 153 -16.93 -7.27 -33.40
CA ASP A 153 -16.83 -6.81 -32.01
C ASP A 153 -17.22 -7.88 -30.99
N ALA A 154 -18.21 -8.71 -31.32
CA ALA A 154 -18.65 -9.84 -30.51
C ALA A 154 -17.67 -11.03 -30.50
N ARG A 155 -16.61 -11.00 -31.32
CA ARG A 155 -15.68 -12.13 -31.46
C ARG A 155 -14.76 -12.25 -30.23
N LEU A 156 -15.04 -13.26 -29.40
CA LEU A 156 -14.14 -13.66 -28.32
C LEU A 156 -12.74 -14.01 -28.87
N PRO A 157 -11.66 -13.48 -28.28
CA PRO A 157 -10.30 -13.81 -28.69
C PRO A 157 -9.93 -15.25 -28.32
N ASP A 158 -8.99 -15.80 -29.09
CA ASP A 158 -8.28 -17.03 -28.70
C ASP A 158 -7.16 -16.65 -27.72
N LEU A 159 -7.29 -17.14 -26.49
CA LEU A 159 -6.35 -16.88 -25.39
C LEU A 159 -5.40 -18.07 -25.15
N GLY A 160 -5.47 -19.10 -26.00
CA GLY A 160 -4.63 -20.30 -25.92
C GLY A 160 -5.38 -21.52 -25.38
N GLU A 161 -4.74 -22.69 -25.55
CA GLU A 161 -5.25 -23.97 -25.06
C GLU A 161 -5.15 -24.06 -23.52
N LEU A 162 -6.22 -24.53 -22.87
CA LEU A 162 -6.19 -24.82 -21.44
C LEU A 162 -5.18 -25.95 -21.15
N PRO A 163 -4.44 -25.90 -20.02
CA PRO A 163 -3.46 -26.91 -19.69
C PRO A 163 -4.11 -28.30 -19.61
N PRO A 164 -3.43 -29.38 -20.09
CA PRO A 164 -3.96 -30.72 -20.02
C PRO A 164 -4.19 -31.14 -18.57
N VAL A 165 -5.27 -31.89 -18.32
CA VAL A 165 -5.67 -32.33 -16.98
C VAL A 165 -4.73 -33.41 -16.45
N GLU A 166 -3.54 -33.03 -15.98
CA GLU A 166 -2.61 -33.95 -15.33
C GLU A 166 -3.20 -34.46 -14.02
N SER A 167 -3.34 -35.78 -13.94
CA SER A 167 -3.83 -36.48 -12.76
C SER A 167 -2.67 -37.18 -12.05
N SER A 168 -2.07 -36.57 -11.02
CA SER A 168 -1.33 -37.22 -9.89
C SER A 168 -0.56 -36.20 -9.04
N PRO A 169 -0.14 -36.51 -7.79
CA PRO A 169 -0.38 -37.75 -7.04
C PRO A 169 -1.43 -37.58 -5.91
N SER A 170 -1.89 -38.71 -5.38
CA SER A 170 -2.80 -38.81 -4.24
C SER A 170 -2.10 -38.48 -2.90
N LEU A 171 -2.77 -37.67 -2.07
CA LEU A 171 -2.49 -37.60 -0.64
C LEU A 171 -3.22 -38.74 0.08
N GLU A 172 -2.58 -39.91 0.15
CA GLU A 172 -2.90 -40.93 1.15
C GLU A 172 -1.82 -40.90 2.25
N SER A 173 -2.25 -40.98 3.50
CA SER A 173 -1.60 -40.45 4.72
C SER A 173 -1.60 -38.91 4.76
N GLU A 174 -2.32 -38.24 5.67
CA GLU A 174 -2.95 -38.70 6.92
C GLU A 174 -4.47 -38.48 6.92
N ALA A 175 -5.22 -39.53 7.26
CA ALA A 175 -6.63 -39.48 7.66
C ALA A 175 -6.72 -40.07 9.08
N GLU A 176 -7.85 -39.85 9.78
CA GLU A 176 -8.06 -40.09 11.22
C GLU A 176 -7.37 -38.99 12.07
N ASP A 177 -8.06 -38.07 12.76
CA ASP A 177 -9.47 -38.02 13.20
C ASP A 177 -10.09 -36.61 13.03
N GLU A 178 -11.36 -36.53 12.63
CA GLU A 178 -12.42 -35.83 13.39
C GLU A 178 -13.81 -36.08 12.77
N ASP A 179 -14.67 -36.75 13.54
CA ASP A 179 -16.06 -37.04 13.19
C ASP A 179 -17.01 -35.85 13.48
N ASP A 180 -17.99 -35.72 12.59
CA ASP A 180 -19.38 -35.29 12.81
C ASP A 180 -19.87 -33.82 12.93
N GLU A 181 -21.02 -33.64 12.27
CA GLU A 181 -22.12 -32.69 12.49
C GLU A 181 -21.91 -31.14 12.43
N ARG A 182 -21.98 -30.63 11.18
CA ARG A 182 -22.80 -29.43 10.80
C ARG A 182 -24.26 -29.62 11.31
N PRO A 183 -25.15 -28.59 11.51
CA PRO A 183 -25.28 -27.41 10.63
C PRO A 183 -25.96 -26.10 11.17
N LYS A 184 -26.18 -25.13 10.25
CA LYS A 184 -27.13 -23.96 10.30
C LYS A 184 -26.67 -22.81 11.21
N ARG A 185 -26.89 -21.51 10.90
CA ARG A 185 -27.84 -20.72 10.06
C ARG A 185 -27.15 -19.35 9.81
N THR A 186 -27.57 -18.35 9.01
CA THR A 186 -28.80 -17.99 8.28
C THR A 186 -28.39 -16.98 7.21
N GLU A 187 -29.02 -16.97 6.03
CA GLU A 187 -28.96 -15.79 5.14
C GLU A 187 -29.76 -14.63 5.74
N ARG A 188 -29.32 -13.37 5.50
CA ARG A 188 -30.23 -12.27 5.15
C ARG A 188 -29.51 -11.12 4.45
N ARG A 189 -30.17 -10.63 3.41
CA ARG A 189 -29.76 -9.66 2.38
C ARG A 189 -30.01 -8.19 2.78
N MET A 190 -29.39 -7.30 1.99
CA MET A 190 -29.72 -5.88 1.77
C MET A 190 -29.44 -4.90 2.94
N GLY A 191 -29.02 -3.65 2.70
CA GLY A 191 -28.70 -2.99 1.41
C GLY A 191 -28.55 -1.46 1.54
N ASN A 192 -28.19 -0.81 0.43
CA ASN A 192 -27.95 0.64 0.20
C ASN A 192 -26.65 1.21 0.81
N GLN A 193 -25.64 1.68 0.05
CA GLN A 193 -25.59 2.71 -1.02
C GLN A 193 -25.48 4.14 -0.46
N ASP A 194 -24.68 4.97 -1.16
CA ASP A 194 -24.43 6.42 -1.02
C ASP A 194 -23.29 6.81 -0.04
N ASP A 195 -22.29 7.65 -0.37
CA ASP A 195 -21.73 8.11 -1.67
C ASP A 195 -20.35 8.79 -1.44
N ASP A 196 -19.70 9.23 -2.54
CA ASP A 196 -18.57 10.19 -2.66
C ASP A 196 -17.09 9.77 -2.40
N ASP A 197 -16.28 9.92 -3.47
CA ASP A 197 -14.90 10.45 -3.60
C ASP A 197 -13.74 9.86 -2.74
N ASP A 198 -12.59 9.40 -3.27
CA ASP A 198 -11.67 10.00 -4.26
C ASP A 198 -10.58 8.99 -4.75
N ASP A 199 -9.94 9.30 -5.89
CA ASP A 199 -8.59 8.91 -6.36
C ASP A 199 -8.04 7.47 -6.13
N ASP A 200 -8.20 6.60 -7.15
CA ASP A 200 -7.32 5.43 -7.39
C ASP A 200 -6.47 5.69 -8.66
N ASP A 201 -5.18 5.95 -8.51
CA ASP A 201 -4.19 5.95 -9.61
C ASP A 201 -3.73 4.49 -9.87
N ASP A 202 -3.66 4.04 -11.14
CA ASP A 202 -3.28 2.65 -11.44
C ASP A 202 -1.75 2.45 -11.24
N GLU A 203 -1.32 1.83 -10.14
CA GLU A 203 0.05 1.33 -10.00
C GLU A 203 0.16 -0.12 -10.50
N GLU A 204 0.73 -0.32 -11.69
CA GLU A 204 1.23 -1.64 -12.09
C GLU A 204 2.45 -2.03 -11.22
N GLU A 205 2.34 -3.15 -10.48
CA GLU A 205 3.42 -3.69 -9.65
C GLU A 205 4.49 -4.40 -10.50
N ASP A 206 5.65 -3.74 -10.64
CA ASP A 206 6.91 -4.44 -10.93
C ASP A 206 7.31 -5.31 -9.72
N GLU A 207 7.78 -6.53 -9.98
CA GLU A 207 8.19 -7.52 -8.97
C GLU A 207 9.37 -7.03 -8.09
N ASP A 208 9.13 -6.83 -6.80
CA ASP A 208 10.15 -6.87 -5.73
C ASP A 208 9.59 -7.76 -4.60
N THR A 209 10.08 -8.98 -4.47
CA THR A 209 9.60 -9.98 -3.50
C THR A 209 10.06 -9.67 -2.07
N ASP A 210 9.15 -9.20 -1.23
CA ASP A 210 9.30 -9.16 0.24
C ASP A 210 8.05 -9.79 0.90
N GLU A 211 8.14 -11.09 1.21
CA GLU A 211 7.18 -11.81 2.04
C GLU A 211 7.19 -11.25 3.47
N ASP A 212 6.02 -10.99 4.07
CA ASP A 212 5.78 -11.33 5.48
C ASP A 212 4.32 -11.13 5.94
N SER A 213 3.88 -12.01 6.84
CA SER A 213 2.61 -12.05 7.60
C SER A 213 1.37 -12.57 6.83
N ASP A 214 0.49 -13.38 7.42
CA ASP A 214 0.28 -13.64 8.86
C ASP A 214 0.49 -15.11 9.24
N ASP A 215 1.02 -15.35 10.45
CA ASP A 215 0.50 -16.42 11.28
C ASP A 215 0.61 -16.10 12.78
N GLU A 216 -0.38 -16.55 13.57
CA GLU A 216 -0.46 -16.30 15.01
C GLU A 216 0.15 -17.46 15.83
N ASP A 217 1.37 -17.32 16.34
CA ASP A 217 1.79 -18.06 17.56
C ASP A 217 2.60 -17.21 18.53
N TYR A 218 1.96 -16.87 19.65
CA TYR A 218 2.61 -16.28 20.83
C TYR A 218 2.61 -17.27 22.01
N GLY A 219 3.45 -18.31 21.91
CA GLY A 219 4.27 -18.76 23.04
C GLY A 219 4.15 -20.25 23.41
N GLY A 220 5.22 -21.02 23.17
CA GLY A 220 5.23 -22.45 23.52
C GLY A 220 6.58 -23.18 23.44
N GLY A 221 7.63 -22.69 24.10
CA GLY A 221 8.97 -23.30 24.02
C GLY A 221 9.06 -24.79 24.41
N ARG A 222 9.19 -25.70 23.41
CA ARG A 222 9.48 -27.13 23.62
C ARG A 222 10.56 -27.71 22.70
N ARG A 223 11.81 -27.56 23.15
CA ARG A 223 12.95 -28.49 23.00
C ARG A 223 12.83 -29.60 21.92
N ARG A 224 13.56 -29.48 20.81
CA ARG A 224 14.08 -30.64 20.06
C ARG A 224 15.59 -30.79 20.27
N ARG A 225 16.01 -31.99 20.68
CA ARG A 225 17.42 -32.32 20.96
C ARG A 225 18.22 -32.38 19.64
N SER A 226 19.32 -31.65 19.59
CA SER A 226 20.34 -31.80 18.55
C SER A 226 20.84 -33.26 18.48
N ARG A 227 20.83 -33.85 17.29
CA ARG A 227 21.73 -34.96 16.93
C ARG A 227 22.86 -34.37 16.09
N ARG A 228 24.09 -34.60 16.56
CA ARG A 228 25.33 -34.16 15.91
C ARG A 228 25.48 -34.77 14.51
N GLY A 229 25.73 -33.93 13.52
CA GLY A 229 26.38 -34.29 12.26
C GLY A 229 27.66 -33.46 12.16
N ASP A 230 28.81 -34.11 12.20
CA ASP A 230 30.12 -33.48 12.23
C ASP A 230 30.62 -33.15 10.82
N ARG A 231 31.05 -31.90 10.59
CA ARG A 231 32.09 -31.52 9.62
C ARG A 231 32.62 -30.11 9.93
N SER A 232 33.95 -30.02 10.01
CA SER A 232 34.73 -28.84 10.38
C SER A 232 35.03 -27.90 9.20
N THR A 233 35.62 -26.73 9.52
CA THR A 233 36.23 -25.69 8.64
C THR A 233 35.24 -24.95 7.72
N ASP A 234 35.12 -23.62 7.71
CA ASP A 234 36.03 -22.56 8.21
C ASP A 234 35.35 -21.47 9.07
N LYS A 235 36.18 -20.71 9.81
CA LYS A 235 35.78 -19.51 10.56
C LYS A 235 36.20 -18.24 9.81
N ASP A 236 35.27 -17.58 9.10
CA ASP A 236 35.22 -16.09 9.05
C ASP A 236 33.93 -15.57 8.39
N SER A 237 32.92 -15.15 9.17
CA SER A 237 31.72 -14.42 8.64
C SER A 237 30.78 -13.83 9.72
N SER A 238 31.30 -13.24 10.80
CA SER A 238 30.44 -12.67 11.87
C SER A 238 29.87 -11.27 11.60
N PHE A 239 29.78 -10.82 10.34
CA PHE A 239 29.39 -9.44 9.98
C PHE A 239 28.38 -9.32 8.84
N GLN A 240 27.83 -10.42 8.33
CA GLN A 240 26.71 -10.37 7.39
C GLN A 240 25.36 -10.28 8.14
N GLN A 241 25.10 -9.11 8.74
CA GLN A 241 23.70 -8.74 9.01
C GLN A 241 22.94 -8.78 7.68
N LYS A 242 21.80 -9.48 7.64
CA LYS A 242 20.96 -9.54 6.44
C LYS A 242 20.50 -8.12 6.11
N ASN A 243 20.81 -7.61 4.91
CA ASN A 243 20.44 -6.28 4.42
C ASN A 243 18.94 -6.17 4.10
N ARG A 244 18.06 -6.60 5.02
CA ARG A 244 16.60 -6.54 4.88
C ARG A 244 16.04 -5.45 5.78
N ARG A 245 14.85 -4.93 5.43
CA ARG A 245 14.08 -4.01 6.27
C ARG A 245 13.90 -4.66 7.65
N PRO A 246 14.21 -3.99 8.76
CA PRO A 246 14.00 -4.58 10.08
C PRO A 246 12.50 -4.82 10.30
N PRO A 247 12.09 -5.94 10.92
CA PRO A 247 10.69 -6.17 11.26
C PRO A 247 10.21 -5.12 12.27
N MET A 248 8.92 -4.80 12.22
CA MET A 248 8.31 -3.93 13.23
C MET A 248 8.30 -4.67 14.57
N VAL A 249 9.05 -4.16 15.55
CA VAL A 249 9.06 -4.70 16.92
C VAL A 249 8.27 -3.78 17.84
N LEU A 250 7.45 -4.37 18.70
CA LEU A 250 6.66 -3.64 19.68
C LEU A 250 7.56 -3.08 20.80
N THR A 251 7.29 -1.84 21.22
CA THR A 251 7.89 -1.29 22.43
C THR A 251 7.30 -1.94 23.69
N PRO A 252 7.97 -1.88 24.86
CA PRO A 252 7.41 -2.41 26.12
C PRO A 252 6.01 -1.85 26.42
N THR A 253 5.77 -0.56 26.15
CA THR A 253 4.45 0.07 26.29
C THR A 253 3.42 -0.54 25.34
N GLU A 254 3.76 -0.71 24.06
CA GLU A 254 2.85 -1.34 23.07
C GLU A 254 2.54 -2.79 23.46
N ALA A 255 3.57 -3.58 23.83
CA ALA A 255 3.42 -4.96 24.24
C ALA A 255 2.54 -5.12 25.50
N ARG A 256 2.68 -4.24 26.50
CA ARG A 256 1.78 -4.15 27.66
C ARG A 256 0.33 -3.88 27.25
N ILE A 257 0.09 -2.90 26.36
CA ILE A 257 -1.26 -2.57 25.88
C ILE A 257 -1.88 -3.77 25.15
N PHE A 258 -1.14 -4.44 24.28
CA PHE A 258 -1.62 -5.66 23.62
C PHE A 258 -1.87 -6.81 24.59
N SER A 259 -1.07 -6.95 25.66
CA SER A 259 -1.31 -7.92 26.73
C SER A 259 -2.64 -7.66 27.45
N ILE A 260 -2.91 -6.42 27.87
CA ILE A 260 -4.18 -6.02 28.52
C ILE A 260 -5.37 -6.37 27.63
N LEU A 261 -5.32 -5.98 26.34
CA LEU A 261 -6.40 -6.26 25.39
C LEU A 261 -6.59 -7.77 25.14
N LYS A 262 -5.50 -8.54 25.10
CA LYS A 262 -5.52 -10.01 24.93
C LYS A 262 -6.13 -10.71 26.14
N GLU A 263 -5.74 -10.32 27.36
CA GLU A 263 -6.26 -10.94 28.58
C GLU A 263 -7.71 -10.52 28.89
N LEU A 264 -8.11 -9.28 28.60
CA LEU A 264 -9.51 -8.86 28.68
C LEU A 264 -10.42 -9.74 27.80
N ARG A 265 -10.01 -10.01 26.55
CA ARG A 265 -10.78 -10.85 25.61
C ARG A 265 -10.99 -12.29 26.09
N LYS A 266 -10.20 -12.78 27.07
CA LYS A 266 -10.37 -14.12 27.66
C LYS A 266 -11.37 -14.16 28.82
N VAL A 267 -11.81 -13.02 29.34
CA VAL A 267 -12.72 -12.97 30.48
C VAL A 267 -14.11 -13.47 30.06
N LYS A 268 -14.63 -14.44 30.80
CA LYS A 268 -15.90 -15.10 30.54
C LYS A 268 -16.88 -14.91 31.69
N ASP A 269 -18.17 -15.00 31.37
CA ASP A 269 -19.25 -15.06 32.36
C ASP A 269 -19.33 -16.45 33.05
N LYS A 270 -20.39 -16.67 33.83
CA LYS A 270 -20.64 -17.93 34.55
C LYS A 270 -21.03 -19.08 33.60
N ASP A 271 -21.51 -18.76 32.41
CA ASP A 271 -22.04 -19.68 31.40
C ASP A 271 -21.01 -19.99 30.29
N GLY A 272 -19.87 -19.29 30.31
CA GLY A 272 -18.72 -19.49 29.42
C GLY A 272 -18.66 -18.56 28.21
N ASN A 273 -19.58 -17.59 28.08
CA ASN A 273 -19.59 -16.59 27.01
C ASN A 273 -18.53 -15.50 27.27
N SER A 274 -18.05 -14.84 26.21
CA SER A 274 -17.10 -13.74 26.35
C SER A 274 -17.81 -12.47 26.83
N LEU A 275 -17.41 -11.95 28.00
CA LEU A 275 -17.98 -10.69 28.53
C LEU A 275 -17.70 -9.50 27.62
N VAL A 276 -16.69 -9.59 26.75
CA VAL A 276 -16.24 -8.45 25.93
C VAL A 276 -17.03 -8.33 24.61
N ALA A 277 -17.85 -9.32 24.26
CA ALA A 277 -18.59 -9.33 23.00
C ALA A 277 -19.49 -8.09 22.77
N PRO A 278 -20.21 -7.55 23.77
CA PRO A 278 -21.00 -6.31 23.61
C PRO A 278 -20.16 -5.05 23.35
N PHE A 279 -18.85 -5.11 23.57
CA PHE A 279 -17.93 -3.97 23.50
C PHE A 279 -17.03 -4.01 22.26
N GLU A 280 -17.08 -5.07 21.44
CA GLU A 280 -16.21 -5.25 20.28
C GLU A 280 -16.46 -4.21 19.16
N ARG A 281 -17.70 -3.73 19.00
CA ARG A 281 -18.12 -2.74 18.00
C ARG A 281 -19.15 -1.76 18.56
N LEU A 282 -19.26 -0.57 17.95
CA LEU A 282 -20.32 0.38 18.26
C LEU A 282 -21.70 -0.11 17.79
N PRO A 283 -22.79 0.27 18.49
CA PRO A 283 -24.15 0.04 18.00
C PRO A 283 -24.38 0.70 16.63
N ASP A 284 -25.15 0.06 15.76
CA ASP A 284 -25.50 0.65 14.47
C ASP A 284 -26.35 1.92 14.65
N LYS A 285 -25.94 3.03 14.02
CA LYS A 285 -26.57 4.35 14.18
C LYS A 285 -27.98 4.43 13.59
N MET A 286 -28.31 3.61 12.59
CA MET A 286 -29.66 3.52 12.03
C MET A 286 -30.59 2.70 12.92
N VAL A 287 -30.04 1.69 13.62
CA VAL A 287 -30.80 0.82 14.54
C VAL A 287 -30.99 1.47 15.92
N VAL A 288 -29.97 2.16 16.44
CA VAL A 288 -29.94 2.74 17.79
C VAL A 288 -29.53 4.23 17.74
N PRO A 289 -30.36 5.13 17.15
CA PRO A 289 -30.00 6.53 16.93
C PRO A 289 -29.99 7.37 18.22
N ASP A 290 -30.63 6.91 19.28
CA ASP A 290 -30.69 7.50 20.63
C ASP A 290 -29.38 7.30 21.41
N TYR A 291 -28.68 6.19 21.21
CA TYR A 291 -27.33 5.97 21.76
C TYR A 291 -26.40 7.14 21.42
N TYR A 292 -26.43 7.60 20.17
CA TYR A 292 -25.60 8.71 19.68
C TYR A 292 -26.10 10.11 20.10
N GLN A 293 -27.24 10.20 20.80
CA GLN A 293 -27.73 11.44 21.42
C GLN A 293 -27.36 11.51 22.91
N ILE A 294 -27.25 10.35 23.57
CA ILE A 294 -26.87 10.23 24.98
C ILE A 294 -25.34 10.17 25.14
N ILE A 295 -24.66 9.40 24.29
CA ILE A 295 -23.21 9.17 24.37
C ILE A 295 -22.45 10.16 23.50
N THR A 296 -21.81 11.14 24.14
CA THR A 296 -21.04 12.21 23.48
C THR A 296 -19.79 11.72 22.77
N ASN A 297 -19.11 10.71 23.32
CA ASN A 297 -17.84 10.18 22.78
C ASN A 297 -17.92 8.66 22.59
N PRO A 298 -18.62 8.15 21.55
CA PRO A 298 -18.69 6.72 21.26
C PRO A 298 -17.30 6.13 21.02
N ILE A 299 -17.00 5.00 21.66
CA ILE A 299 -15.78 4.21 21.44
C ILE A 299 -16.08 2.72 21.67
N ALA A 300 -15.39 1.85 20.92
CA ALA A 300 -15.47 0.40 21.03
C ALA A 300 -14.07 -0.24 20.97
N LEU A 301 -13.97 -1.52 21.31
CA LEU A 301 -12.69 -2.23 21.45
C LEU A 301 -11.93 -2.37 20.13
N ASP A 302 -12.64 -2.49 19.00
CA ASP A 302 -12.03 -2.49 17.66
C ASP A 302 -11.24 -1.20 17.37
N SER A 303 -11.79 -0.07 17.79
CA SER A 303 -11.26 1.27 17.64
C SER A 303 -10.04 1.46 18.54
N ILE A 304 -10.12 0.98 19.79
CA ILE A 304 -9.01 0.93 20.75
C ILE A 304 -7.86 0.05 20.22
N LYS A 305 -8.18 -1.16 19.72
CA LYS A 305 -7.22 -2.09 19.11
C LYS A 305 -6.56 -1.49 17.87
N THR A 306 -7.30 -0.77 17.03
CA THR A 306 -6.78 -0.08 15.85
C THR A 306 -5.88 1.10 16.24
N LYS A 307 -6.26 1.87 17.26
CA LYS A 307 -5.46 2.96 17.83
C LYS A 307 -4.15 2.45 18.46
N ALA A 308 -4.17 1.27 19.10
CA ALA A 308 -2.98 0.57 19.58
C ALA A 308 -2.07 0.08 18.43
N LYS A 309 -2.62 -0.61 17.41
CA LYS A 309 -1.87 -1.03 16.20
C LYS A 309 -1.19 0.15 15.50
N ARG A 310 -1.85 1.30 15.41
CA ARG A 310 -1.32 2.54 14.83
C ARG A 310 -0.37 3.32 15.75
N LYS A 311 0.08 2.72 16.86
CA LYS A 311 1.01 3.30 17.87
C LYS A 311 0.60 4.69 18.36
N LYS A 312 -0.71 4.91 18.52
CA LYS A 312 -1.28 6.22 18.91
C LYS A 312 -1.32 6.45 20.42
N TYR A 313 -1.06 5.41 21.22
CA TYR A 313 -0.90 5.51 22.68
C TYR A 313 0.58 5.64 23.05
N GLN A 314 0.94 6.67 23.82
CA GLN A 314 2.29 6.86 24.36
C GLN A 314 2.47 6.21 25.74
N THR A 315 1.38 5.93 26.46
CA THR A 315 1.39 5.29 27.78
C THR A 315 0.27 4.25 27.89
N VAL A 316 0.43 3.31 28.82
CA VAL A 316 -0.63 2.36 29.20
C VAL A 316 -1.86 3.11 29.71
N ASP A 317 -1.67 4.23 30.43
CA ASP A 317 -2.77 5.04 30.97
C ASP A 317 -3.67 5.64 29.88
N GLN A 318 -3.13 6.06 28.74
CA GLN A 318 -3.97 6.55 27.63
C GLN A 318 -4.86 5.44 27.04
N ALA A 319 -4.35 4.20 26.95
CA ALA A 319 -5.15 3.05 26.52
C ALA A 319 -6.18 2.66 27.58
N LEU A 320 -5.81 2.77 28.87
CA LEU A 320 -6.73 2.54 29.98
C LEU A 320 -7.85 3.60 30.02
N SER A 321 -7.57 4.88 29.76
CA SER A 321 -8.60 5.94 29.70
C SER A 321 -9.62 5.71 28.58
N ASP A 322 -9.19 5.23 27.41
CA ASP A 322 -10.10 4.85 26.33
C ASP A 322 -10.95 3.61 26.70
N LEU A 323 -10.36 2.61 27.38
CA LEU A 323 -11.09 1.46 27.92
C LEU A 323 -12.09 1.89 29.01
N GLU A 324 -11.70 2.79 29.91
CA GLU A 324 -12.60 3.34 30.94
C GLU A 324 -13.75 4.11 30.29
N LEU A 325 -13.49 4.96 29.29
CA LEU A 325 -14.54 5.65 28.53
C LEU A 325 -15.53 4.66 27.88
N MET A 326 -15.03 3.58 27.29
CA MET A 326 -15.87 2.51 26.72
C MET A 326 -16.82 1.90 27.77
N PHE A 327 -16.31 1.62 28.98
CA PHE A 327 -17.12 1.06 30.07
C PHE A 327 -18.04 2.10 30.74
N GLU A 328 -17.63 3.37 30.88
CA GLU A 328 -18.50 4.44 31.36
C GLU A 328 -19.65 4.72 30.39
N ASN A 329 -19.39 4.73 29.07
CA ASN A 329 -20.44 4.87 28.06
C ASN A 329 -21.47 3.73 28.15
N ALA A 330 -21.02 2.50 28.35
CA ALA A 330 -21.92 1.36 28.52
C ALA A 330 -22.77 1.48 29.80
N LYS A 331 -22.18 1.89 30.93
CA LYS A 331 -22.91 2.13 32.18
C LYS A 331 -23.84 3.34 32.15
N LEU A 332 -23.57 4.33 31.30
CA LEU A 332 -24.42 5.51 31.13
C LEU A 332 -25.65 5.23 30.24
N TYR A 333 -25.53 4.29 29.29
CA TYR A 333 -26.60 3.97 28.34
C TYR A 333 -27.50 2.80 28.78
N ASN A 334 -26.95 1.81 29.47
CA ASN A 334 -27.68 0.61 29.88
C ASN A 334 -28.11 0.70 31.36
N GLU A 335 -29.24 0.08 31.70
CA GLU A 335 -29.75 0.00 33.08
C GLU A 335 -28.78 -0.77 34.01
N ASP A 336 -28.75 -0.38 35.29
CA ASP A 336 -27.84 -0.91 36.33
C ASP A 336 -27.91 -2.44 36.54
N ASP A 337 -29.04 -3.07 36.18
CA ASP A 337 -29.30 -4.52 36.31
C ASP A 337 -29.10 -5.31 35.01
N SER A 338 -28.65 -4.65 33.94
CA SER A 338 -28.40 -5.30 32.64
C SER A 338 -27.08 -6.07 32.63
N GLU A 339 -27.05 -7.17 31.86
CA GLU A 339 -25.83 -7.98 31.65
C GLU A 339 -24.66 -7.15 31.11
N VAL A 340 -24.94 -6.15 30.26
CA VAL A 340 -23.95 -5.23 29.70
C VAL A 340 -23.38 -4.29 30.78
N PHE A 341 -24.20 -3.81 31.71
CA PHE A 341 -23.74 -3.00 32.84
C PHE A 341 -22.89 -3.83 33.82
N GLU A 342 -23.34 -5.03 34.21
CA GLU A 342 -22.55 -5.92 35.07
C GLU A 342 -21.21 -6.30 34.40
N ALA A 343 -21.23 -6.60 33.09
CA ALA A 343 -20.03 -6.86 32.31
C ALA A 343 -19.09 -5.64 32.27
N ALA A 344 -19.62 -4.42 32.09
CA ALA A 344 -18.83 -3.19 32.06
C ALA A 344 -18.13 -2.95 33.41
N VAL A 345 -18.83 -3.11 34.54
CA VAL A 345 -18.25 -2.99 35.89
C VAL A 345 -17.14 -4.02 36.12
N SER A 346 -17.42 -5.29 35.77
CA SER A 346 -16.46 -6.40 35.91
C SER A 346 -15.20 -6.20 35.07
N LEU A 347 -15.36 -5.90 33.78
CA LEU A 347 -14.27 -5.68 32.85
C LEU A 347 -13.48 -4.40 33.15
N GLN A 348 -14.13 -3.31 33.62
CA GLN A 348 -13.44 -2.10 34.03
C GLN A 348 -12.51 -2.36 35.23
N GLN A 349 -13.00 -3.11 36.23
CA GLN A 349 -12.17 -3.49 37.37
C GLN A 349 -11.02 -4.42 36.96
N GLN A 350 -11.28 -5.39 36.07
CA GLN A 350 -10.24 -6.27 35.53
C GLN A 350 -9.21 -5.51 34.69
N ALA A 351 -9.62 -4.53 33.88
CA ALA A 351 -8.74 -3.70 33.07
C ALA A 351 -7.76 -2.90 33.93
N ARG A 352 -8.24 -2.31 35.05
CA ARG A 352 -7.39 -1.62 36.03
C ARG A 352 -6.37 -2.57 36.67
N VAL A 353 -6.80 -3.76 37.09
CA VAL A 353 -5.91 -4.77 37.69
C VAL A 353 -4.83 -5.24 36.69
N LEU A 354 -5.22 -5.52 35.44
CA LEU A 354 -4.29 -5.89 34.37
C LEU A 354 -3.32 -4.75 34.04
N ALA A 355 -3.79 -3.50 33.97
CA ALA A 355 -2.94 -2.35 33.70
C ALA A 355 -1.86 -2.16 34.78
N GLU A 356 -2.23 -2.27 36.07
CA GLU A 356 -1.25 -2.19 37.16
C GLU A 356 -0.28 -3.39 37.17
N GLN A 357 -0.75 -4.60 36.87
CA GLN A 357 0.13 -5.77 36.73
C GLN A 357 1.14 -5.62 35.58
N GLU A 358 0.71 -5.13 34.42
CA GLU A 358 1.56 -4.92 33.26
C GLU A 358 2.55 -3.76 33.46
N LYS A 359 2.15 -2.68 34.14
CA LYS A 359 3.05 -1.58 34.55
C LYS A 359 4.15 -2.04 35.51
N LEU A 360 3.87 -3.00 36.40
CA LEU A 360 4.83 -3.52 37.38
C LEU A 360 5.90 -4.44 36.77
N LYS A 361 5.68 -4.99 35.56
CA LYS A 361 6.72 -5.76 34.86
C LYS A 361 7.87 -4.84 34.45
N PRO A 362 9.14 -5.20 34.69
CA PRO A 362 10.28 -4.40 34.23
C PRO A 362 10.37 -4.39 32.70
N ASP A 363 10.87 -3.30 32.12
CA ASP A 363 11.11 -3.21 30.67
C ASP A 363 12.10 -4.28 30.17
N ASP A 364 13.02 -4.75 31.04
CA ASP A 364 14.04 -5.75 30.70
C ASP A 364 13.45 -7.11 30.25
N ASP A 365 12.23 -7.44 30.69
CA ASP A 365 11.50 -8.65 30.29
C ASP A 365 11.06 -8.61 28.81
N PHE A 366 11.11 -7.44 28.16
CA PHE A 366 10.73 -7.24 26.76
C PHE A 366 11.94 -7.17 25.80
N ARG A 367 13.12 -7.63 26.23
CA ARG A 367 14.28 -7.80 25.34
C ARG A 367 14.09 -8.98 24.38
N ASP A 368 14.56 -8.82 23.15
CA ASP A 368 14.66 -9.93 22.20
C ASP A 368 15.83 -10.90 22.54
N GLU A 369 15.99 -11.97 21.76
CA GLU A 369 17.01 -13.00 21.98
C GLU A 369 18.45 -12.44 21.95
N ASP A 370 18.69 -11.39 21.16
CA ASP A 370 19.95 -10.64 21.10
C ASP A 370 20.14 -9.69 22.31
N GLY A 371 19.14 -9.56 23.18
CA GLY A 371 19.14 -8.66 24.33
C GLY A 371 18.79 -7.21 23.99
N ARG A 372 18.24 -6.93 22.80
CA ARG A 372 17.85 -5.58 22.37
C ARG A 372 16.49 -5.23 22.96
N LEU A 373 16.40 -4.11 23.66
CA LEU A 373 15.15 -3.53 24.18
C LEU A 373 14.63 -2.49 23.18
N PRO A 374 13.45 -2.67 22.55
CA PRO A 374 12.89 -1.67 21.63
C PRO A 374 12.50 -0.38 22.37
N LEU A 375 12.84 0.77 21.79
CA LEU A 375 12.52 2.10 22.34
C LEU A 375 11.56 2.85 21.41
N ALA A 376 10.61 3.60 21.96
CA ALA A 376 9.73 4.48 21.18
C ALA A 376 10.46 5.71 20.63
N SER A 377 11.45 6.21 21.38
CA SER A 377 12.32 7.32 21.00
C SER A 377 13.63 7.28 21.79
N ILE A 378 14.59 8.10 21.37
CA ILE A 378 15.89 8.25 22.01
C ILE A 378 16.16 9.75 22.23
N ASP A 379 16.26 10.16 23.50
CA ASP A 379 16.85 11.47 23.83
C ASP A 379 18.37 11.42 23.66
N TYR A 380 18.90 12.29 22.79
CA TYR A 380 20.33 12.47 22.55
C TYR A 380 20.61 13.85 21.92
N GLY A 381 21.67 14.53 22.36
CA GLY A 381 22.09 15.81 21.76
C GLY A 381 21.15 17.01 22.02
N ARG A 382 20.28 16.94 23.04
CA ARG A 382 19.11 17.83 23.28
C ARG A 382 17.96 17.68 22.27
N GLU A 383 18.02 16.65 21.44
CA GLU A 383 16.94 16.29 20.52
C GLU A 383 16.33 14.92 20.88
N VAL A 384 15.11 14.71 20.40
CA VAL A 384 14.39 13.43 20.51
C VAL A 384 14.37 12.77 19.14
N TRP A 385 14.97 11.59 19.02
CA TRP A 385 15.07 10.83 17.78
C TRP A 385 14.08 9.67 17.79
N LYS A 386 13.34 9.46 16.71
CA LYS A 386 12.31 8.41 16.60
C LYS A 386 12.31 7.76 15.21
N VAL A 387 11.62 6.62 15.11
CA VAL A 387 11.37 5.97 13.82
C VAL A 387 10.64 6.92 12.86
N GLY A 388 11.12 6.96 11.61
CA GLY A 388 10.66 7.88 10.56
C GLY A 388 11.49 9.17 10.42
N ASP A 389 12.30 9.54 11.42
CA ASP A 389 13.14 10.75 11.33
C ASP A 389 14.26 10.60 10.28
N TRP A 390 14.49 11.67 9.54
CA TRP A 390 15.60 11.82 8.58
C TRP A 390 16.83 12.39 9.27
N VAL A 391 17.97 11.73 9.10
CA VAL A 391 19.19 12.00 9.87
C VAL A 391 20.44 12.00 9.00
N HIS A 392 21.40 12.83 9.40
CA HIS A 392 22.79 12.69 9.00
C HIS A 392 23.52 11.80 10.01
N ILE A 393 24.14 10.74 9.49
CA ILE A 393 25.00 9.83 10.27
C ILE A 393 26.45 10.10 9.86
N ARG A 394 27.36 10.07 10.84
CA ARG A 394 28.81 10.22 10.62
C ARG A 394 29.29 9.21 9.58
N ASN A 395 30.00 9.70 8.57
CA ASN A 395 30.60 8.89 7.53
C ASN A 395 32.11 8.74 7.78
N PRO A 396 32.61 7.55 8.19
CA PRO A 396 34.04 7.29 8.33
C PRO A 396 34.88 7.48 7.06
N ASN A 397 34.27 7.36 5.87
CA ASN A 397 34.97 7.47 4.59
C ASN A 397 35.10 8.92 4.10
N ASP A 398 34.22 9.82 4.53
CA ASP A 398 34.29 11.27 4.24
C ASP A 398 33.56 12.06 5.34
N LEU A 399 34.32 12.65 6.26
CA LEU A 399 33.76 13.43 7.38
C LEU A 399 33.02 14.70 6.95
N ALA A 400 33.25 15.21 5.73
CA ALA A 400 32.55 16.37 5.18
C ALA A 400 31.22 15.99 4.51
N LYS A 401 31.02 14.71 4.19
CA LYS A 401 29.79 14.19 3.57
C LYS A 401 29.14 13.12 4.44
N PRO A 402 28.31 13.51 5.43
CA PRO A 402 27.57 12.55 6.23
C PRO A 402 26.68 11.65 5.37
N ILE A 403 26.44 10.44 5.88
CA ILE A 403 25.49 9.48 5.32
C ILE A 403 24.10 10.06 5.50
N VAL A 404 23.32 10.13 4.42
CA VAL A 404 21.90 10.49 4.49
C VAL A 404 21.12 9.23 4.80
N ALA A 405 20.29 9.23 5.84
CA ALA A 405 19.55 8.04 6.24
C ALA A 405 18.19 8.37 6.87
N GLN A 406 17.33 7.36 6.97
CA GLN A 406 16.08 7.41 7.74
C GLN A 406 16.11 6.35 8.85
N ILE A 407 15.64 6.69 10.05
CA ILE A 407 15.56 5.74 11.18
C ILE A 407 14.38 4.78 10.97
N PHE A 408 14.65 3.48 11.01
CA PHE A 408 13.67 2.39 10.89
C PHE A 408 13.41 1.64 12.21
N ARG A 409 14.39 1.59 13.14
CA ARG A 409 14.20 1.00 14.48
C ARG A 409 15.04 1.78 15.50
N THR A 410 14.55 1.88 16.72
CA THR A 410 15.25 2.47 17.89
C THR A 410 15.29 1.44 19.01
N TRP A 411 16.45 1.21 19.62
CA TRP A 411 16.62 0.17 20.64
C TRP A 411 17.78 0.45 21.61
N GLN A 412 17.89 -0.33 22.69
CA GLN A 412 18.95 -0.27 23.69
C GLN A 412 19.53 -1.67 23.95
N ASP A 413 20.84 -1.79 24.08
CA ASP A 413 21.49 -3.05 24.47
C ASP A 413 21.44 -3.30 26.00
N ARG A 414 22.11 -4.36 26.46
CA ARG A 414 22.24 -4.72 27.88
C ARG A 414 23.20 -3.83 28.66
N GLU A 415 24.09 -3.10 27.98
CA GLU A 415 25.03 -2.15 28.60
C GLU A 415 24.40 -0.76 28.78
N GLY A 416 23.20 -0.55 28.21
CA GLY A 416 22.45 0.70 28.27
C GLY A 416 22.77 1.65 27.11
N GLN A 417 23.64 1.26 26.19
CA GLN A 417 23.95 2.04 25.00
C GLN A 417 22.75 1.99 24.03
N LYS A 418 22.39 3.15 23.49
CA LYS A 418 21.24 3.34 22.60
C LYS A 418 21.68 3.26 21.14
N TRP A 419 20.86 2.62 20.32
CA TRP A 419 21.14 2.29 18.92
C TRP A 419 19.95 2.66 18.03
N ILE A 420 20.27 2.99 16.78
CA ILE A 420 19.31 3.12 15.69
C ILE A 420 19.61 2.07 14.63
N ASN A 421 18.59 1.54 13.97
CA ASN A 421 18.74 0.95 12.65
C ASN A 421 18.28 1.98 11.62
N ALA A 422 19.08 2.22 10.59
CA ALA A 422 18.79 3.24 9.60
C ALA A 422 18.97 2.74 8.16
N CYS A 423 18.06 3.12 7.27
CA CYS A 423 18.16 2.87 5.84
C CYS A 423 19.04 3.95 5.19
N TRP A 424 20.16 3.56 4.57
CA TRP A 424 21.06 4.51 3.92
C TRP A 424 20.57 4.94 2.53
N TYR A 425 20.85 6.19 2.19
CA TYR A 425 20.63 6.80 0.89
C TYR A 425 22.00 7.25 0.34
N TYR A 426 22.38 6.71 -0.82
CA TYR A 426 23.66 7.02 -1.46
C TYR A 426 23.59 8.31 -2.27
N ARG A 427 24.70 9.04 -2.28
CA ARG A 427 24.94 10.17 -3.19
C ARG A 427 25.39 9.63 -4.57
N PRO A 428 25.22 10.39 -5.67
CA PRO A 428 25.59 9.94 -7.01
C PRO A 428 27.04 9.42 -7.11
N GLU A 429 28.00 10.11 -6.48
CA GLU A 429 29.41 9.71 -6.43
C GLU A 429 29.69 8.39 -5.68
N GLN A 430 28.72 7.82 -4.97
CA GLN A 430 28.83 6.54 -4.24
C GLN A 430 28.21 5.36 -5.02
N THR A 431 27.63 5.62 -6.18
CA THR A 431 26.94 4.63 -7.03
C THR A 431 27.74 4.24 -8.27
N VAL A 432 27.45 3.06 -8.83
CA VAL A 432 27.97 2.64 -10.14
C VAL A 432 26.91 2.91 -11.20
N HIS A 433 27.28 3.62 -12.27
CA HIS A 433 26.32 4.04 -13.31
C HIS A 433 26.96 4.35 -14.66
N ARG A 434 26.12 4.49 -15.69
CA ARG A 434 26.54 4.96 -17.01
C ARG A 434 27.07 6.40 -16.93
N TYR A 435 28.21 6.69 -17.57
CA TYR A 435 28.90 7.98 -17.48
C TYR A 435 28.09 9.22 -17.91
N GLU A 436 27.02 9.02 -18.69
CA GLU A 436 26.08 10.07 -19.13
C GLU A 436 24.85 10.22 -18.24
N LYS A 437 24.74 9.47 -17.12
CA LYS A 437 23.65 9.68 -16.17
C LYS A 437 23.77 11.08 -15.56
N HIS A 438 22.65 11.79 -15.53
CA HIS A 438 22.51 13.09 -14.88
C HIS A 438 21.65 12.93 -13.62
N PHE A 439 21.91 13.78 -12.63
CA PHE A 439 21.30 13.75 -11.30
C PHE A 439 20.88 15.16 -10.90
N TYR A 440 19.89 15.33 -10.04
CA TYR A 440 19.62 16.63 -9.41
C TYR A 440 20.77 17.04 -8.45
N GLU A 441 20.95 18.34 -8.22
CA GLU A 441 22.06 18.90 -7.41
C GLU A 441 22.17 18.31 -5.99
N ARG A 442 21.03 17.95 -5.40
CA ARG A 442 20.91 17.32 -4.08
C ARG A 442 20.22 15.95 -4.17
N GLU A 443 20.43 15.23 -5.27
CA GLU A 443 19.87 13.89 -5.43
C GLU A 443 20.54 12.90 -4.47
N VAL A 444 19.73 12.04 -3.87
CA VAL A 444 20.15 10.82 -3.18
C VAL A 444 19.26 9.66 -3.65
N VAL A 445 19.79 8.44 -3.62
CA VAL A 445 19.05 7.25 -4.04
C VAL A 445 18.91 6.26 -2.89
N LYS A 446 17.71 5.70 -2.72
CA LYS A 446 17.43 4.71 -1.67
C LYS A 446 18.24 3.45 -1.91
N THR A 447 18.85 2.87 -0.88
CA THR A 447 19.53 1.56 -0.98
C THR A 447 18.76 0.45 -0.25
N GLY A 448 19.32 -0.77 -0.31
CA GLY A 448 18.95 -1.89 0.56
C GLY A 448 19.73 -1.94 1.88
N GLN A 449 20.67 -1.02 2.14
CA GLN A 449 21.45 -1.04 3.38
C GLN A 449 20.61 -0.55 4.56
N TYR A 450 20.19 -1.47 5.43
CA TYR A 450 19.63 -1.20 6.76
C TYR A 450 20.70 -1.54 7.80
N ARG A 451 21.34 -0.51 8.39
CA ARG A 451 22.50 -0.70 9.27
C ARG A 451 22.25 -0.19 10.68
N ASP A 452 22.75 -0.95 11.66
CA ASP A 452 22.76 -0.55 13.06
C ASP A 452 23.90 0.47 13.31
N HIS A 453 23.56 1.59 13.96
CA HIS A 453 24.49 2.62 14.41
C HIS A 453 24.24 2.97 15.88
N PRO A 454 25.30 3.23 16.68
CA PRO A 454 25.11 3.84 17.98
C PRO A 454 24.52 5.24 17.79
N ILE A 455 23.67 5.70 18.69
CA ILE A 455 23.07 7.06 18.58
C ILE A 455 24.15 8.17 18.51
N ALA A 456 25.35 7.91 19.03
CA ALA A 456 26.49 8.83 18.99
C ALA A 456 27.03 9.12 17.56
N ASP A 457 26.68 8.29 16.56
CA ASP A 457 27.01 8.56 15.16
C ASP A 457 26.06 9.58 14.51
N VAL A 458 24.87 9.84 15.08
CA VAL A 458 23.93 10.84 14.57
C VAL A 458 24.48 12.24 14.80
N ILE A 459 24.52 13.04 13.73
CA ILE A 459 25.08 14.40 13.73
C ILE A 459 23.95 15.43 13.88
N ASP A 460 23.02 15.47 12.92
CA ASP A 460 21.89 16.39 12.91
C ASP A 460 20.74 15.91 12.01
N ARG A 461 19.65 16.69 11.96
CA ARG A 461 18.51 16.42 11.07
C ARG A 461 18.78 16.90 9.65
N CYS A 462 18.36 16.08 8.69
CA CYS A 462 18.16 16.48 7.31
C CYS A 462 16.71 16.17 6.90
N TYR A 463 16.40 16.21 5.61
CA TYR A 463 15.16 15.63 5.08
C TYR A 463 15.37 15.09 3.67
N VAL A 464 14.71 13.99 3.31
CA VAL A 464 14.67 13.50 1.92
C VAL A 464 13.23 13.57 1.43
N MET A 465 13.00 14.36 0.38
CA MET A 465 11.69 14.48 -0.26
C MET A 465 11.62 13.59 -1.49
N PHE A 466 10.42 13.07 -1.76
CA PHE A 466 10.12 12.48 -3.04
C PHE A 466 10.12 13.55 -4.15
N VAL A 467 10.63 13.18 -5.34
CA VAL A 467 10.85 14.10 -6.47
C VAL A 467 9.60 14.90 -6.89
N THR A 468 8.40 14.33 -6.75
CA THR A 468 7.12 14.98 -7.12
C THR A 468 6.69 16.11 -6.16
N ARG A 469 7.33 16.23 -4.99
CA ARG A 469 7.08 17.29 -4.01
C ARG A 469 8.24 18.29 -3.87
N PHE A 470 9.49 17.87 -4.13
CA PHE A 470 10.68 18.71 -3.90
C PHE A 470 10.66 20.07 -4.61
N ASN A 471 10.03 20.18 -5.79
CA ASN A 471 9.89 21.45 -6.50
C ASN A 471 8.79 22.38 -5.94
N LYS A 472 7.87 21.87 -5.11
CA LYS A 472 6.66 22.59 -4.66
C LYS A 472 6.89 23.40 -3.38
N GLY A 473 7.81 22.97 -2.51
CA GLY A 473 8.03 23.61 -1.20
C GLY A 473 9.14 22.96 -0.38
N ARG A 474 9.29 23.41 0.87
CA ARG A 474 10.17 22.82 1.89
C ARG A 474 9.33 22.15 2.99
N PRO A 475 9.78 21.06 3.64
CA PRO A 475 9.07 20.49 4.79
C PRO A 475 8.92 21.53 5.91
N ARG A 476 7.70 21.69 6.42
CA ARG A 476 7.38 22.69 7.44
C ARG A 476 8.10 22.40 8.75
N GLY A 477 8.56 23.47 9.41
CA GLY A 477 9.26 23.39 10.70
C GLY A 477 10.71 22.89 10.62
N LEU A 478 11.20 22.49 9.44
CA LEU A 478 12.61 22.16 9.22
C LEU A 478 13.44 23.44 9.06
N SER A 479 14.24 23.75 10.08
CA SER A 479 15.09 24.95 10.13
C SER A 479 15.87 25.20 8.83
N PRO A 480 15.96 26.45 8.30
CA PRO A 480 16.53 26.73 6.98
C PRO A 480 17.98 26.32 6.76
N ASP A 481 18.78 26.16 7.83
CA ASP A 481 20.16 25.67 7.78
C ASP A 481 20.28 24.18 7.43
N LYS A 482 19.18 23.41 7.53
CA LYS A 482 19.21 21.96 7.29
C LYS A 482 19.13 21.59 5.81
N ASP A 483 19.90 20.58 5.44
CA ASP A 483 19.88 20.04 4.09
C ASP A 483 18.56 19.32 3.80
N VAL A 484 18.00 19.62 2.62
CA VAL A 484 16.90 18.87 2.03
C VAL A 484 17.40 18.25 0.73
N TYR A 485 17.20 16.95 0.61
CA TYR A 485 17.59 16.14 -0.53
C TYR A 485 16.36 15.71 -1.34
N VAL A 486 16.59 15.33 -2.59
CA VAL A 486 15.56 14.78 -3.48
C VAL A 486 15.85 13.32 -3.81
N CYS A 487 14.83 12.48 -3.77
CA CYS A 487 14.92 11.07 -4.16
C CYS A 487 13.90 10.78 -5.28
N GLU A 488 14.41 10.32 -6.44
CA GLU A 488 13.59 9.80 -7.55
C GLU A 488 13.66 8.26 -7.66
N SER A 489 14.75 7.64 -7.21
CA SER A 489 15.06 6.24 -7.51
C SER A 489 15.59 5.45 -6.31
N ARG A 490 15.31 4.15 -6.32
CA ARG A 490 16.02 3.14 -5.52
C ARG A 490 17.17 2.55 -6.35
N TYR A 491 18.27 2.22 -5.70
CA TYR A 491 19.49 1.70 -6.32
C TYR A 491 19.73 0.26 -5.86
N ASN A 492 19.80 -0.65 -6.85
CA ASN A 492 20.17 -2.04 -6.62
C ASN A 492 21.71 -2.15 -6.64
N GLU A 493 22.30 -2.43 -5.48
CA GLU A 493 23.75 -2.49 -5.28
C GLU A 493 24.43 -3.72 -5.89
N GLU A 494 23.67 -4.77 -6.25
CA GLU A 494 24.20 -5.99 -6.84
C GLU A 494 24.21 -5.91 -8.38
N LYS A 495 23.13 -5.38 -8.96
CA LYS A 495 22.93 -5.20 -10.40
C LYS A 495 23.42 -3.83 -10.92
N PHE A 496 23.81 -2.93 -10.02
CA PHE A 496 24.19 -1.53 -10.30
C PHE A 496 23.14 -0.78 -11.14
N TYR A 497 21.87 -0.95 -10.77
CA TYR A 497 20.72 -0.47 -11.54
C TYR A 497 19.82 0.47 -10.71
N PHE A 498 19.10 1.36 -11.39
CA PHE A 498 18.24 2.37 -10.77
C PHE A 498 16.79 2.14 -11.17
N ASN A 499 15.94 1.79 -10.21
CA ASN A 499 14.49 1.71 -10.40
C ASN A 499 13.87 3.02 -9.94
N LYS A 500 13.05 3.66 -10.78
CA LYS A 500 12.27 4.83 -10.36
C LYS A 500 11.24 4.40 -9.31
N ILE A 501 11.11 5.19 -8.25
CA ILE A 501 10.11 4.93 -7.20
C ILE A 501 8.76 5.46 -7.72
N LYS A 502 7.75 4.57 -7.80
CA LYS A 502 6.34 4.92 -8.02
C LYS A 502 5.72 5.36 -6.67
N THR A 503 5.48 4.40 -5.77
CA THR A 503 4.97 4.62 -4.42
C THR A 503 6.05 5.02 -3.41
N TRP A 504 6.04 6.27 -2.93
CA TRP A 504 6.94 6.72 -1.86
C TRP A 504 6.66 6.06 -0.50
N ALA A 505 5.39 5.70 -0.21
CA ALA A 505 5.00 5.04 1.03
C ALA A 505 5.73 3.69 1.25
N SER A 506 6.04 2.97 0.17
CA SER A 506 6.84 1.73 0.24
C SER A 506 8.22 1.97 0.90
N CYS A 507 8.81 3.15 0.66
CA CYS A 507 10.19 3.49 0.97
C CYS A 507 10.45 3.95 2.41
N VAL A 508 9.40 4.31 3.16
CA VAL A 508 9.47 4.85 4.53
C VAL A 508 8.99 3.83 5.59
N PRO A 509 9.33 4.01 6.88
CA PRO A 509 8.82 3.18 7.98
C PRO A 509 7.29 3.24 8.12
N ASP A 510 6.70 2.17 8.64
CA ASP A 510 5.24 2.00 8.72
C ASP A 510 4.59 3.08 9.59
N GLU A 511 5.28 3.50 10.64
CA GLU A 511 4.85 4.55 11.57
C GLU A 511 4.65 5.93 10.92
N VAL A 512 5.15 6.14 9.71
CA VAL A 512 5.05 7.40 8.95
C VAL A 512 4.45 7.24 7.56
N ARG A 513 3.99 6.04 7.16
CA ARG A 513 3.32 5.82 5.87
C ARG A 513 2.05 6.64 5.72
N ASP A 514 1.16 6.56 6.72
CA ASP A 514 -0.15 7.25 6.72
C ASP A 514 -0.07 8.73 7.13
N LYS A 515 1.14 9.31 7.23
CA LYS A 515 1.36 10.68 7.70
C LYS A 515 1.95 11.51 6.57
N ASP A 516 1.08 12.18 5.81
CA ASP A 516 1.58 13.24 4.94
C ASP A 516 2.20 14.37 5.79
N TYR A 517 3.32 14.89 5.32
CA TYR A 517 4.04 15.96 6.00
C TYR A 517 3.65 17.31 5.42
N GLU A 518 3.41 18.28 6.32
CA GLU A 518 3.15 19.66 5.94
C GLU A 518 4.38 20.26 5.24
N MET A 519 4.11 21.14 4.27
CA MET A 519 5.12 21.84 3.51
C MET A 519 4.82 23.34 3.48
N ASP A 520 5.86 24.14 3.63
CA ASP A 520 5.83 25.55 3.28
C ASP A 520 6.12 25.65 1.78
N LEU A 521 5.06 25.92 1.02
CA LEU A 521 5.10 26.00 -0.44
C LEU A 521 5.91 27.22 -0.90
N PHE A 522 6.57 27.09 -2.05
CA PHE A 522 7.20 28.22 -2.72
C PHE A 522 6.15 29.02 -3.51
N ASP A 523 6.31 30.35 -3.56
CA ASP A 523 5.43 31.23 -4.35
C ASP A 523 5.36 30.83 -5.83
N ILE A 524 6.46 30.27 -6.35
CA ILE A 524 6.59 29.72 -7.69
C ILE A 524 7.34 28.37 -7.57
N PRO A 525 6.81 27.26 -8.13
CA PRO A 525 7.50 25.98 -8.14
C PRO A 525 8.88 26.06 -8.81
N HIS A 526 9.91 25.52 -8.15
CA HIS A 526 11.29 25.60 -8.65
C HIS A 526 11.51 24.70 -9.87
N GLN A 527 12.13 25.22 -10.94
CA GLN A 527 12.56 24.41 -12.08
C GLN A 527 13.76 23.54 -11.69
N MET A 528 13.52 22.26 -11.41
CA MET A 528 14.58 21.30 -11.13
C MET A 528 15.39 21.00 -12.41
N LYS A 529 16.71 21.12 -12.33
CA LYS A 529 17.64 20.79 -13.42
C LYS A 529 18.56 19.66 -12.99
N LYS A 530 18.85 18.73 -13.91
CA LYS A 530 19.82 17.66 -13.67
C LYS A 530 21.20 18.08 -14.19
N ILE A 531 22.23 17.83 -13.38
CA ILE A 531 23.65 18.05 -13.69
C ILE A 531 24.32 16.72 -14.07
N PRO A 532 25.40 16.74 -14.88
CA PRO A 532 26.14 15.52 -15.22
C PRO A 532 26.71 14.82 -13.98
N SER A 533 26.87 13.49 -14.05
CA SER A 533 27.53 12.67 -13.03
C SER A 533 28.80 13.33 -12.45
N PRO A 534 28.92 13.52 -11.12
CA PRO A 534 30.09 14.14 -10.50
C PRO A 534 31.37 13.32 -10.74
N ILE A 535 31.23 12.01 -10.90
CA ILE A 535 32.32 11.06 -11.16
C ILE A 535 32.47 10.69 -12.65
N LYS A 536 31.86 11.45 -13.58
CA LYS A 536 32.01 11.26 -15.04
C LYS A 536 33.49 11.23 -15.49
N HIS A 537 34.35 11.98 -14.80
CA HIS A 537 35.78 12.07 -15.06
C HIS A 537 36.59 10.81 -14.69
N LEU A 538 35.99 9.83 -13.99
CA LEU A 538 36.62 8.54 -13.67
C LEU A 538 36.51 7.52 -14.81
N LEU A 539 35.84 7.88 -15.91
CA LEU A 539 35.73 7.01 -17.08
C LEU A 539 37.08 6.91 -17.78
N ARG A 540 37.58 5.68 -17.96
CA ARG A 540 38.82 5.43 -18.69
C ARG A 540 38.67 5.82 -20.17
N ASP A 541 39.71 6.40 -20.76
CA ASP A 541 39.72 6.76 -22.18
C ASP A 541 39.55 5.55 -23.12
N ASP A 542 40.06 4.38 -22.70
CA ASP A 542 40.00 3.11 -23.43
C ASP A 542 38.72 2.28 -23.16
N ALA A 543 37.78 2.79 -22.36
CA ALA A 543 36.56 2.08 -21.99
C ALA A 543 35.65 1.79 -23.20
N LYS A 544 35.06 0.59 -23.20
CA LYS A 544 34.16 0.08 -24.25
C LYS A 544 32.79 -0.28 -23.68
N GLU A 545 31.83 -0.42 -24.57
CA GLU A 545 30.46 -0.84 -24.20
C GLU A 545 30.38 -2.32 -23.79
N THR A 546 31.34 -3.13 -24.24
CA THR A 546 31.45 -4.57 -23.95
C THR A 546 32.11 -4.89 -22.61
N ASP A 547 32.70 -3.90 -21.94
CA ASP A 547 33.46 -4.12 -20.71
C ASP A 547 32.56 -4.65 -19.58
N GLU A 548 33.16 -5.36 -18.62
CA GLU A 548 32.46 -5.77 -17.39
C GLU A 548 32.05 -4.55 -16.56
N LEU A 549 31.02 -4.70 -15.74
CA LEU A 549 30.61 -3.63 -14.84
C LEU A 549 31.70 -3.38 -13.78
N PRO A 550 32.19 -2.14 -13.63
CA PRO A 550 33.19 -1.82 -12.63
C PRO A 550 32.59 -1.93 -11.22
N ARG A 551 33.41 -2.29 -10.24
CA ARG A 551 32.99 -2.35 -8.84
C ARG A 551 33.25 -1.01 -8.14
N PRO A 552 32.43 -0.59 -7.17
CA PRO A 552 32.71 0.58 -6.37
C PRO A 552 33.91 0.35 -5.44
N THR A 553 34.59 1.42 -5.05
CA THR A 553 35.71 1.37 -4.10
C THR A 553 35.18 1.44 -2.67
N TRP A 554 35.24 0.33 -1.96
CA TRP A 554 34.83 0.24 -0.55
C TRP A 554 35.93 0.74 0.40
N GLY A 555 35.50 1.37 1.50
CA GLY A 555 36.35 1.81 2.60
C GLY A 555 36.02 1.09 3.90
N SER A 556 35.66 1.85 4.93
CA SER A 556 35.10 1.31 6.18
C SER A 556 33.87 0.43 5.91
N PRO A 557 33.74 -0.76 6.56
CA PRO A 557 32.63 -1.69 6.33
C PRO A 557 31.29 -1.19 6.90
N ASN A 558 31.29 -0.19 7.79
CA ASN A 558 30.10 0.50 8.27
C ASN A 558 29.99 1.93 7.70
N ALA A 559 30.28 2.06 6.40
CA ALA A 559 30.09 3.28 5.63
C ALA A 559 29.69 2.94 4.18
N PRO A 560 29.02 3.86 3.46
CA PRO A 560 28.87 3.79 2.00
C PRO A 560 30.22 3.67 1.28
N PRO A 561 30.27 3.28 0.00
CA PRO A 561 31.48 3.33 -0.81
C PRO A 561 32.20 4.67 -0.70
N ILE A 562 33.55 4.65 -0.69
CA ILE A 562 34.36 5.87 -0.76
C ILE A 562 34.03 6.61 -2.06
N ILE A 563 34.00 5.84 -3.15
CA ILE A 563 33.63 6.31 -4.48
C ILE A 563 33.07 5.15 -5.30
N GLY A 564 32.05 5.44 -6.09
CA GLY A 564 31.47 4.54 -7.07
C GLY A 564 32.34 4.41 -8.32
N ALA A 565 31.71 4.11 -9.46
CA ALA A 565 32.42 3.97 -10.74
C ALA A 565 31.51 4.29 -11.93
N VAL A 566 32.10 4.60 -13.08
CA VAL A 566 31.34 4.89 -14.31
C VAL A 566 31.71 3.96 -15.45
N HIS A 567 30.71 3.57 -16.26
CA HIS A 567 30.88 2.67 -17.39
C HIS A 567 30.25 3.21 -18.69
N ARG A 568 30.64 2.63 -19.83
CA ARG A 568 30.11 2.97 -21.16
C ARG A 568 28.97 2.09 -21.68
N ARG A 569 28.66 0.96 -21.03
CA ARG A 569 27.58 0.04 -21.45
C ARG A 569 26.32 0.79 -21.92
N GLN A 570 25.70 0.29 -22.99
CA GLN A 570 24.45 0.84 -23.50
C GLN A 570 23.34 0.76 -22.43
N PRO A 571 22.36 1.66 -22.45
CA PRO A 571 21.17 1.54 -21.61
C PRO A 571 20.43 0.24 -21.92
N GLY A 572 19.80 -0.37 -20.90
CA GLY A 572 18.83 -1.45 -21.13
C GLY A 572 17.58 -0.93 -21.86
N PRO A 573 16.75 -1.82 -22.43
CA PRO A 573 15.62 -1.43 -23.29
C PRO A 573 14.60 -0.48 -22.64
N ASN A 574 14.52 -0.43 -21.31
CA ASN A 574 13.52 0.34 -20.57
C ASN A 574 14.02 1.73 -20.11
N VAL A 575 15.18 2.21 -20.57
CA VAL A 575 15.71 3.53 -20.19
C VAL A 575 15.28 4.58 -21.22
N SER A 576 14.15 5.25 -20.97
CA SER A 576 13.71 6.38 -21.79
C SER A 576 14.68 7.56 -21.66
N PHE A 577 15.14 8.07 -22.80
CA PHE A 577 16.01 9.25 -22.84
C PHE A 577 15.21 10.51 -22.51
N SER A 578 15.45 11.08 -21.32
CA SER A 578 15.14 12.48 -21.07
C SER A 578 16.19 13.34 -21.80
N ILE A 579 15.96 13.58 -23.09
CA ILE A 579 16.73 14.55 -23.87
C ILE A 579 16.42 15.94 -23.29
N PRO A 580 17.42 16.70 -22.82
CA PRO A 580 17.19 18.11 -22.47
C PRO A 580 16.92 18.91 -23.75
N ILE A 581 15.80 19.64 -23.77
CA ILE A 581 15.51 20.72 -24.72
C ILE A 581 16.15 22.00 -24.19
#